data_AF-A0A7C1WD59-F1
#
_entry.id   AF-A0A7C1WD59-F1
#
_cell.length_a   1.000
_cell.length_b   1.000
_cell.length_c   1.000
_cell.angle_alpha   90.00
_cell.angle_beta   90.00
_cell.angle_gamma   90.00
#
_symmetry.space_group_name_H-M   'P 1'
#
loop_
_entity.id
_entity.type
_entity.pdbx_description
1 polymer ?
#
loop_
_entity_poly.entity_id
_entity_poly.type
_entity_poly.pdbx_seq_one_letter_code
_entity_poly.pdbx_strand_id
1 'polypeptide(L)' 'MTTAPIPATTENIEKAAALIRSGGLVAFPTETVYGLGCDAA' A
#
# COMPACT_ATOMS: atom_id res chain seq x y z
N MET A 1 3.58 -4.28 -15.88
CA MET A 1 2.76 -3.61 -14.85
C MET A 1 3.66 -2.57 -14.20
N THR A 2 3.44 -1.30 -14.51
CA THR A 2 4.28 -0.21 -14.01
C THR A 2 3.62 0.39 -12.77
N THR A 3 4.30 0.39 -11.64
CA THR A 3 3.85 1.08 -10.43
C THR A 3 4.71 2.32 -10.21
N ALA A 4 4.08 3.44 -9.86
CA ALA A 4 4.77 4.67 -9.50
C ALA A 4 4.42 5.01 -8.03
N PRO A 5 5.37 5.50 -7.23
CA PRO A 5 5.08 5.95 -5.88
C PRO A 5 4.11 7.14 -5.92
N ILE A 6 3.04 7.05 -5.13
CA ILE A 6 2.06 8.12 -4.95
C ILE A 6 2.25 8.76 -3.58
N PRO A 7 1.97 10.06 -3.41
CA PRO A 7 2.07 10.72 -2.10
C PRO A 7 1.13 10.07 -1.08
N ALA A 8 1.56 10.02 0.18
CA ALA A 8 0.78 9.48 1.29
C ALA A 8 -0.30 10.48 1.76
N THR A 9 -1.21 10.87 0.87
CA THR A 9 -2.43 11.61 1.23
C THR A 9 -3.45 10.68 1.86
N THR A 10 -4.38 11.22 2.65
CA THR A 10 -5.49 10.44 3.24
C THR A 10 -6.23 9.61 2.17
N GLU A 11 -6.56 10.22 1.03
CA GLU A 11 -7.24 9.54 -0.08
C GLU A 11 -6.42 8.36 -0.64
N ASN A 12 -5.10 8.51 -0.78
CA ASN A 12 -4.26 7.44 -1.30
C ASN A 12 -4.05 6.31 -0.28
N ILE A 13 -4.01 6.64 1.02
CA ILE A 13 -3.97 5.65 2.09
C ILE A 13 -5.29 4.87 2.14
N GLU A 14 -6.44 5.53 1.98
CA GLU A 14 -7.74 4.88 1.90
C GLU A 14 -7.84 3.91 0.70
N LYS A 15 -7.35 4.33 -0.47
CA LYS A 15 -7.24 3.47 -1.66
C LYS A 15 -6.34 2.27 -1.42
N ALA A 16 -5.16 2.47 -0.82
CA ALA A 16 -4.24 1.39 -0.46
C ALA A 16 -4.88 0.40 0.53
N ALA A 17 -5.59 0.89 1.54
CA ALA A 17 -6.29 0.05 2.50
C ALA A 17 -7.45 -0.73 1.85
N ALA A 18 -8.16 -0.13 0.89
CA ALA A 18 -9.19 -0.82 0.11
C ALA A 18 -8.59 -1.94 -0.75
N LEU A 19 -7.44 -1.70 -1.38
CA LEU A 19 -6.70 -2.71 -2.15
C LEU A 19 -6.28 -3.90 -1.27
N ILE A 20 -5.74 -3.63 -0.08
CA ILE A 20 -5.38 -4.67 0.88
C ILE A 20 -6.60 -5.53 1.23
N ARG A 21 -7.73 -4.91 1.60
CA ARG A 21 -8.99 -5.61 1.95
C ARG A 21 -9.58 -6.41 0.78
N SER A 22 -9.29 -6.05 -0.46
CA SER A 22 -9.72 -6.82 -1.64
C SER A 22 -8.76 -7.96 -2.01
N GLY A 23 -7.79 -8.29 -1.15
CA GLY A 23 -6.76 -9.32 -1.43
C GLY A 23 -5.61 -8.83 -2.29
N GLY A 24 -5.43 -7.52 -2.43
CA GLY A 24 -4.32 -6.90 -3.14
C GLY A 24 -3.06 -6.75 -2.29
N LEU A 25 -1.98 -6.33 -2.95
CA LEU A 25 -0.67 -6.07 -2.34
C LEU A 25 -0.30 -4.59 -2.47
N VAL A 26 0.26 -4.02 -1.40
CA VAL A 26 0.72 -2.63 -1.36
C VAL A 26 2.14 -2.56 -0.82
N ALA A 27 3.05 -1.93 -1.57
CA ALA A 27 4.37 -1.57 -1.06
C ALA A 27 4.32 -0.18 -0.38
N PHE A 28 4.90 -0.04 0.81
CA PHE A 28 4.97 1.23 1.54
C PHE A 28 6.34 1.45 2.17
N PRO A 29 6.84 2.70 2.22
CA PRO A 29 8.14 2.98 2.83
C PRO A 29 8.07 2.88 4.36
N THR A 30 9.19 2.51 4.99
CA THR A 30 9.45 2.71 6.42
C THR A 30 10.81 3.40 6.58
N GLU A 31 11.26 3.64 7.82
CA GLU A 31 12.59 4.22 8.07
C GLU A 31 13.73 3.33 7.54
N THR A 32 13.57 2.01 7.62
CA THR A 32 14.67 1.06 7.38
C THR A 32 14.52 0.30 6.06
N VAL A 33 13.31 -0.13 5.71
CA VAL A 33 13.04 -0.93 4.51
C VAL A 33 11.66 -0.62 3.91
N TYR A 34 11.40 -1.07 2.68
CA TYR A 34 10.04 -1.10 2.18
C TYR A 34 9.28 -2.30 2.78
N GLY A 35 8.07 -2.03 3.29
CA GLY A 35 7.12 -3.06 3.68
C GLY A 35 6.24 -3.47 2.50
N LEU A 36 5.81 -4.73 2.51
CA LEU A 36 4.78 -5.25 1.61
C LEU A 36 3.58 -5.66 2.46
N GLY A 37 2.46 -4.95 2.30
CA GLY A 37 1.22 -5.18 3.02
C GLY A 37 0.20 -5.94 2.18
N CYS A 38 -0.47 -6.90 2.82
CA CYS A 38 -1.62 -7.64 2.32
C CYS A 38 -2.62 -7.85 3.46
N ASP A 39 -3.76 -8.45 3.17
CA ASP A 39 -4.64 -8.95 4.21
C ASP A 39 -3.90 -10.02 5.01
N ALA A 40 -4.01 -9.98 6.35
CA ALA A 40 -3.30 -10.87 7.27
C ALA A 40 -4.21 -11.91 7.93
N ALA A 41 -5.51 -11.87 7.61
CA ALA A 41 -6.54 -12.77 8.12
C ALA A 41 -6.46 -14.18 7.50
#